data_AF-A0A2E2M4V4-F1
#
_entry.id   AF-A0A2E2M4V4-F1
#
_cell.length_a   1.000
_cell.length_b   1.000
_cell.length_c   1.000
_cell.angle_alpha   90.00
_cell.angle_beta   90.00
_cell.angle_gamma   90.00
#
_symmetry.space_group_name_H-M   'P 1'
#
loop_
_entity.id
_entity.type
_entity.pdbx_description
1 polymer ?
#
loop_
_entity_poly.entity_id
_entity_poly.type
_entity_poly.pdbx_seq_one_letter_code
_entity_poly.pdbx_strand_id
1 'polypeptide(L)'
;DPPPESIEQLIAETETSAGLPIDSYLGFNESQDKADVAAIADAEAKTAEAQTAAAGGPGIDPINTASLLPHVEPGVGPDAGQGGAAEPKQNRIPGLMPLAERQCRSELNAMGVTFSEVEAIAAGSQCGIAYPVKLQKLPGNIAISPDVTVNCETALAFAQWVQNDVAPAVRVRYLTGLKSIETMGGYSCRRVNNGTNSRTMSEHSKGNAIDVGGFTLNTGKAIDVSPKGFFAFREKGLLKSVRASGCAYFSTVLGPGYPKHDDHFHFDLKQRSSGRTYCN
;
A
#
# COMPACT_ATOMS: atom_id res chain seq x y z
N ASP A 1 15.76 49.67 -1.15
CA ASP A 1 15.82 48.64 -2.21
C ASP A 1 14.42 48.29 -2.67
N PRO A 2 14.18 48.23 -3.99
CA PRO A 2 12.94 47.67 -4.51
C PRO A 2 12.86 46.16 -4.16
N PRO A 3 11.65 45.60 -4.02
CA PRO A 3 11.48 44.18 -3.75
C PRO A 3 12.00 43.33 -4.92
N PRO A 4 12.50 42.10 -4.66
CA PRO A 4 12.91 41.20 -5.73
C PRO A 4 11.71 40.82 -6.60
N GLU A 5 11.90 40.87 -7.91
CA GLU A 5 10.88 40.51 -8.91
C GLU A 5 10.40 39.07 -8.71
N SER A 6 9.10 38.85 -8.92
CA SER A 6 8.54 37.51 -8.89
C SER A 6 9.05 36.69 -10.07
N ILE A 7 9.10 35.37 -9.91
CA ILE A 7 9.45 34.45 -11.00
C ILE A 7 8.56 34.67 -12.23
N GLU A 8 7.29 35.04 -12.02
CA GLU A 8 6.34 35.35 -13.10
C GLU A 8 6.73 36.62 -13.87
N GLN A 9 7.25 37.66 -13.18
CA GLN A 9 7.76 38.86 -13.84
C GLN A 9 9.01 38.58 -14.66
N LEU A 10 9.92 37.77 -14.14
CA LEU A 10 11.12 37.35 -14.86
C LEU A 10 10.77 36.56 -16.12
N ILE A 11 9.79 35.65 -16.05
CA ILE A 11 9.33 34.89 -17.23
C ILE A 11 8.73 35.85 -18.28
N ALA A 12 7.84 36.76 -17.87
CA ALA A 12 7.20 37.70 -18.78
C ALA A 12 8.20 38.66 -19.46
N GLU A 13 9.21 39.15 -18.74
CA GLU A 13 10.28 39.97 -19.34
C GLU A 13 11.14 39.17 -20.33
N THR A 14 11.42 37.90 -20.03
CA THR A 14 12.22 37.04 -20.90
C THR A 14 11.46 36.72 -22.20
N GLU A 15 10.15 36.47 -22.12
CA GLU A 15 9.29 36.24 -23.30
C GLU A 15 9.15 37.49 -24.18
N THR A 16 9.04 38.66 -23.56
CA THR A 16 8.95 39.95 -24.28
C THR A 16 10.27 40.31 -24.98
N SER A 17 11.40 39.92 -24.39
CA SER A 17 12.76 40.14 -24.91
C SER A 17 13.13 39.20 -26.06
N ALA A 18 12.75 37.92 -25.98
CA ALA A 18 13.15 36.88 -26.93
C ALA A 18 12.17 36.69 -28.10
N GLY A 19 10.95 37.23 -28.03
CA GLY A 19 9.95 37.18 -29.09
C GLY A 19 9.42 35.77 -29.42
N LEU A 20 9.74 34.76 -28.60
CA LEU A 20 9.32 33.37 -28.73
C LEU A 20 8.97 32.82 -27.33
N PRO A 21 7.80 32.17 -27.16
CA PRO A 21 7.39 31.59 -25.88
C PRO A 21 8.32 30.45 -25.46
N ILE A 22 8.54 30.30 -24.14
CA ILE A 22 9.46 29.29 -23.58
C ILE A 22 9.10 27.86 -23.97
N ASP A 23 7.82 27.59 -24.22
CA ASP A 23 7.30 26.30 -24.68
C ASP A 23 7.93 25.85 -26.01
N SER A 24 8.28 26.82 -26.87
CA SER A 24 9.00 26.55 -28.12
C SER A 24 10.44 26.06 -27.91
N TYR A 25 11.10 26.44 -26.81
CA TYR A 25 12.44 25.95 -26.46
C TYR A 25 12.40 24.56 -25.83
N LEU A 26 11.30 24.23 -25.15
CA LEU A 26 11.09 22.95 -24.48
C LEU A 26 10.49 21.89 -25.42
N GLY A 27 10.17 22.27 -26.66
CA GLY A 27 9.61 21.37 -27.67
C GLY A 27 8.15 21.03 -27.44
N PHE A 28 7.45 21.77 -26.59
CA PHE A 28 6.01 21.62 -26.38
C PHE A 28 5.27 22.39 -27.48
N ASN A 29 4.44 21.68 -28.23
CA ASN A 29 3.57 22.27 -29.23
C ASN A 29 2.14 21.94 -28.86
N GLU A 30 1.43 22.92 -28.33
CA GLU A 30 0.06 22.77 -27.83
C GLU A 30 -0.90 22.15 -28.88
N SER A 31 -0.66 22.40 -30.17
CA SER A 31 -1.45 21.81 -31.25
C SER A 31 -1.14 20.32 -31.49
N GLN A 32 0.12 19.91 -31.32
CA GLN A 32 0.53 18.51 -31.41
C GLN A 32 0.14 17.74 -30.14
N ASP A 33 0.32 18.34 -28.96
CA ASP A 33 -0.06 17.72 -27.69
C ASP A 33 -1.58 17.47 -27.61
N LYS A 34 -2.40 18.40 -28.10
CA LYS A 34 -3.86 18.18 -28.20
C LYS A 34 -4.21 17.08 -29.21
N ALA A 35 -3.49 16.98 -30.32
CA ALA A 35 -3.69 15.92 -31.30
C ALA A 35 -3.28 14.54 -30.76
N ASP A 36 -2.19 14.47 -30.00
CA ASP A 36 -1.69 13.24 -29.39
C ASP A 36 -2.63 12.75 -28.28
N VAL A 37 -3.14 13.65 -27.44
CA VAL A 37 -4.15 13.32 -26.42
C VAL A 37 -5.45 12.83 -27.06
N ALA A 38 -5.90 13.45 -28.15
CA ALA A 38 -7.08 13.01 -28.89
C ALA A 38 -6.87 11.64 -29.55
N ALA A 39 -5.68 11.38 -30.10
CA ALA A 39 -5.34 10.10 -30.73
C ALA A 39 -5.27 8.94 -29.70
N ILE A 40 -4.78 9.22 -28.48
CA ILE A 40 -4.78 8.24 -27.38
C ILE A 40 -6.21 7.93 -26.95
N ALA A 41 -7.06 8.94 -26.78
CA ALA A 41 -8.47 8.75 -26.41
C ALA A 41 -9.26 7.94 -27.48
N ASP A 42 -9.02 8.22 -28.76
CA ASP A 42 -9.63 7.47 -29.87
C ASP A 42 -9.14 6.01 -29.93
N ALA A 43 -7.87 5.75 -29.60
CA ALA A 43 -7.32 4.40 -29.52
C ALA A 43 -7.92 3.62 -28.34
N GLU A 44 -8.11 4.25 -27.19
CA GLU A 44 -8.75 3.65 -26.01
C GLU A 44 -10.23 3.33 -26.28
N ALA A 45 -10.97 4.23 -26.95
CA ALA A 45 -12.36 4.02 -27.34
C ALA A 45 -12.52 2.84 -28.30
N LYS A 46 -11.67 2.74 -29.33
CA LYS A 46 -11.67 1.60 -30.27
C LYS A 46 -11.31 0.27 -29.62
N THR A 47 -10.45 0.30 -28.60
CA THR A 47 -10.09 -0.90 -27.84
C THR A 47 -11.26 -1.39 -26.98
N ALA A 48 -12.03 -0.46 -26.40
CA ALA A 48 -13.25 -0.78 -25.67
C ALA A 48 -14.36 -1.35 -26.57
N GLU A 49 -14.53 -0.83 -27.80
CA GLU A 49 -15.48 -1.36 -28.78
C GLU A 49 -15.08 -2.74 -29.32
N ALA A 50 -13.78 -3.00 -29.52
CA ALA A 50 -13.29 -4.33 -29.91
C ALA A 50 -13.50 -5.38 -28.81
N GLN A 51 -13.43 -4.98 -27.54
CA GLN A 51 -13.66 -5.86 -26.39
C GLN A 51 -15.15 -6.20 -26.21
N THR A 52 -16.07 -5.33 -26.59
CA THR A 52 -17.52 -5.63 -26.55
C THR A 52 -17.97 -6.48 -27.74
N ALA A 53 -17.35 -6.34 -28.91
CA ALA A 53 -17.64 -7.16 -30.09
C ALA A 53 -17.15 -8.63 -29.95
N ALA A 54 -16.10 -8.88 -29.17
CA ALA A 54 -15.56 -10.22 -28.94
C ALA A 54 -16.39 -11.09 -27.97
N ALA A 55 -17.42 -10.53 -27.33
CA ALA A 55 -18.29 -11.24 -26.39
C ALA A 55 -19.53 -11.90 -27.04
N GLY A 56 -19.66 -11.89 -28.37
CA GLY A 56 -20.81 -12.44 -29.10
C GLY A 56 -20.60 -13.85 -29.65
N GLY A 57 -20.86 -14.88 -28.84
CA GLY A 57 -21.03 -16.29 -29.24
C GLY A 57 -22.12 -16.97 -28.38
N PRO A 58 -22.86 -17.97 -28.88
CA PRO A 58 -24.31 -18.06 -28.63
C PRO A 58 -24.70 -18.67 -27.28
N GLY A 59 -25.62 -17.97 -26.61
CA GLY A 59 -26.63 -18.53 -25.72
C GLY A 59 -26.22 -18.66 -24.26
N ILE A 60 -26.55 -17.66 -23.44
CA ILE A 60 -27.43 -17.73 -22.25
C ILE A 60 -27.83 -16.28 -21.90
N ASP A 61 -29.14 -16.01 -21.77
CA ASP A 61 -29.70 -14.69 -21.48
C ASP A 61 -29.23 -14.14 -20.11
N PRO A 62 -28.70 -12.90 -20.01
CA PRO A 62 -28.15 -12.36 -18.76
C PRO A 62 -29.21 -11.72 -17.84
N ILE A 63 -30.44 -12.24 -17.83
CA ILE A 63 -31.50 -11.76 -16.92
C ILE A 63 -32.10 -12.93 -16.13
N ASN A 64 -31.26 -13.71 -15.42
CA ASN A 64 -31.74 -14.48 -14.25
C ASN A 64 -30.65 -14.97 -13.28
N THR A 65 -29.63 -14.15 -12.99
CA THR A 65 -28.64 -14.48 -11.94
C THR A 65 -28.53 -13.45 -10.82
N ALA A 66 -29.34 -12.38 -10.87
CA ALA A 66 -29.46 -11.41 -9.78
C ALA A 66 -30.43 -11.84 -8.65
N SER A 67 -30.92 -13.09 -8.64
CA SER A 67 -31.97 -13.56 -7.71
C SER A 67 -31.50 -14.55 -6.64
N LEU A 68 -30.19 -14.64 -6.36
CA LEU A 68 -29.67 -15.44 -5.23
C LEU A 68 -28.88 -14.63 -4.19
N LEU A 69 -28.97 -13.30 -4.22
CA LEU A 69 -28.55 -12.47 -3.09
C LEU A 69 -29.74 -12.34 -2.13
N PRO A 70 -29.60 -12.73 -0.84
CA PRO A 70 -30.66 -12.47 0.13
C PRO A 70 -30.90 -10.95 0.21
N HIS A 71 -32.11 -10.54 -0.14
CA HIS A 71 -32.60 -9.19 0.10
C HIS A 71 -32.62 -8.93 1.61
N VAL A 72 -31.81 -7.98 2.07
CA VAL A 72 -31.98 -7.33 3.37
C VAL A 72 -32.63 -5.99 3.08
N GLU A 73 -33.92 -5.85 3.39
CA GLU A 73 -34.61 -4.58 3.28
C GLU A 73 -34.08 -3.57 4.31
N PRO A 74 -33.90 -2.28 3.95
CA PRO A 74 -33.57 -1.24 4.91
C PRO A 74 -34.84 -0.81 5.66
N GLY A 75 -35.07 -1.39 6.84
CA GLY A 75 -36.08 -0.91 7.77
C GLY A 75 -35.64 0.40 8.44
N VAL A 76 -36.36 1.50 8.16
CA VAL A 76 -36.28 2.75 8.90
C VAL A 76 -37.29 2.72 10.06
N GLY A 77 -36.81 2.92 11.29
CA GLY A 77 -37.61 3.21 12.48
C GLY A 77 -36.76 3.23 13.76
N PRO A 78 -36.99 4.14 14.74
CA PRO A 78 -35.90 4.79 15.47
C PRO A 78 -35.60 4.23 16.87
N ASP A 79 -34.39 4.59 17.33
CA ASP A 79 -33.95 4.75 18.73
C ASP A 79 -33.81 3.50 19.62
N ALA A 80 -32.56 3.11 19.90
CA ALA A 80 -32.02 2.67 21.20
C ALA A 80 -30.65 2.02 21.00
N GLY A 81 -29.62 2.55 21.65
CA GLY A 81 -28.24 2.10 21.47
C GLY A 81 -27.94 0.70 22.01
N GLN A 82 -26.90 0.06 21.44
CA GLN A 82 -25.92 -0.79 22.12
C GLN A 82 -25.01 -1.50 21.09
N GLY A 83 -23.71 -1.57 21.41
CA GLY A 83 -22.85 -2.71 21.07
C GLY A 83 -22.24 -2.73 19.67
N GLY A 84 -20.92 -2.55 19.60
CA GLY A 84 -20.15 -2.83 18.39
C GLY A 84 -20.35 -4.28 17.94
N ALA A 85 -20.75 -4.45 16.68
CA ALA A 85 -20.85 -5.75 16.06
C ALA A 85 -19.45 -6.35 15.95
N ALA A 86 -19.18 -7.36 16.77
CA ALA A 86 -18.11 -8.32 16.54
C ALA A 86 -18.34 -8.98 15.17
N GLU A 87 -17.25 -9.29 14.46
CA GLU A 87 -17.31 -10.13 13.26
C GLU A 87 -18.24 -11.34 13.49
N PRO A 88 -19.03 -11.74 12.47
CA PRO A 88 -19.87 -12.91 12.60
C PRO A 88 -18.98 -14.10 12.97
N LYS A 89 -19.29 -14.75 14.10
CA LYS A 89 -18.58 -15.94 14.57
C LYS A 89 -18.76 -17.03 13.52
N GLN A 90 -17.86 -17.07 12.53
CA GLN A 90 -17.77 -18.19 11.61
C GLN A 90 -17.65 -19.45 12.46
N ASN A 91 -18.49 -20.44 12.14
CA ASN A 91 -18.54 -21.71 12.85
C ASN A 91 -17.18 -22.40 12.68
N ARG A 92 -16.25 -22.18 13.64
CA ARG A 92 -14.92 -22.78 13.59
C ARG A 92 -15.05 -24.27 13.80
N ILE A 93 -14.88 -25.04 12.73
CA ILE A 93 -14.66 -26.48 12.84
C ILE A 93 -13.24 -26.65 13.41
N PRO A 94 -13.06 -27.27 14.59
CA PRO A 94 -11.74 -27.48 15.17
C PRO A 94 -10.81 -28.21 14.17
N GLY A 95 -9.61 -27.67 13.96
CA GLY A 95 -8.62 -28.24 13.04
C GLY A 95 -8.76 -27.81 11.57
N LEU A 96 -9.84 -27.12 11.19
CA LEU A 96 -9.99 -26.55 9.84
C LEU A 96 -9.73 -25.03 9.86
N MET A 97 -8.75 -24.61 9.06
CA MET A 97 -8.44 -23.21 8.83
C MET A 97 -9.66 -22.50 8.18
N PRO A 98 -10.06 -21.30 8.67
CA PRO A 98 -11.17 -20.54 8.09
C PRO A 98 -11.00 -20.27 6.60
N LEU A 99 -12.12 -20.13 5.88
CA LEU A 99 -12.10 -19.90 4.44
C LEU A 99 -11.30 -18.64 4.06
N ALA A 100 -11.48 -17.54 4.80
CA ALA A 100 -10.77 -16.29 4.57
C ALA A 100 -9.24 -16.45 4.67
N GLU A 101 -8.78 -17.18 5.68
CA GLU A 101 -7.35 -17.46 5.88
C GLU A 101 -6.78 -18.32 4.73
N ARG A 102 -7.54 -19.33 4.26
CA ARG A 102 -7.15 -20.14 3.09
C ARG A 102 -7.11 -19.33 1.80
N GLN A 103 -8.06 -18.42 1.60
CA GLN A 103 -8.10 -17.53 0.45
C GLN A 103 -6.88 -16.60 0.44
N CYS A 104 -6.59 -15.94 1.56
CA CYS A 104 -5.41 -15.10 1.70
C CYS A 104 -4.10 -15.85 1.35
N ARG A 105 -3.93 -17.08 1.84
CA ARG A 105 -2.75 -17.91 1.51
C ARG A 105 -2.70 -18.30 0.03
N SER A 106 -3.86 -18.56 -0.57
CA SER A 106 -3.95 -18.81 -2.01
C SER A 106 -3.51 -17.59 -2.81
N GLU A 107 -3.89 -16.39 -2.39
CA GLU A 107 -3.48 -15.13 -3.02
C GLU A 107 -1.97 -14.87 -2.87
N LEU A 108 -1.41 -15.07 -1.68
CA LEU A 108 0.03 -15.01 -1.45
C LEU A 108 0.80 -15.95 -2.39
N ASN A 109 0.34 -17.20 -2.51
CA ASN A 109 0.94 -18.18 -3.43
C ASN A 109 0.81 -17.75 -4.88
N ALA A 110 -0.36 -17.26 -5.31
CA ALA A 110 -0.60 -16.79 -6.67
C ALA A 110 0.29 -15.60 -7.05
N MET A 111 0.61 -14.73 -6.09
CA MET A 111 1.56 -13.64 -6.27
C MET A 111 3.02 -14.09 -6.34
N GLY A 112 3.32 -15.33 -5.94
CA GLY A 112 4.69 -15.85 -5.84
C GLY A 112 5.41 -15.42 -4.54
N VAL A 113 4.67 -15.13 -3.48
CA VAL A 113 5.23 -14.90 -2.14
C VAL A 113 5.74 -16.22 -1.57
N THR A 114 6.94 -16.21 -1.00
CA THR A 114 7.47 -17.35 -0.22
C THR A 114 7.27 -17.08 1.27
N PHE A 115 6.52 -17.95 1.92
CA PHE A 115 6.30 -17.94 3.37
C PHE A 115 6.28 -19.38 3.92
N SER A 116 6.53 -19.51 5.22
CA SER A 116 6.34 -20.78 5.93
C SER A 116 5.21 -20.67 6.94
N GLU A 117 4.57 -21.81 7.19
CA GLU A 117 3.63 -21.96 8.29
C GLU A 117 4.33 -21.84 9.64
N VAL A 118 3.67 -21.23 10.62
CA VAL A 118 4.13 -21.15 12.00
C VAL A 118 3.02 -21.64 12.91
N GLU A 119 3.37 -22.32 14.01
CA GLU A 119 2.41 -22.72 15.02
C GLU A 119 1.64 -21.52 15.58
N ALA A 120 0.36 -21.74 15.91
CA ALA A 120 -0.48 -20.70 16.50
C ALA A 120 0.20 -20.08 17.72
N ILE A 121 0.29 -18.75 17.74
CA ILE A 121 0.87 -18.01 18.86
C ILE A 121 -0.26 -17.63 19.81
N ALA A 122 -0.21 -18.13 21.04
CA ALA A 122 -1.16 -17.79 22.09
C ALA A 122 -0.40 -17.25 23.32
N ALA A 123 -0.32 -15.93 23.45
CA ALA A 123 0.41 -15.27 24.53
C ALA A 123 -0.56 -14.48 25.44
N GLY A 124 -1.43 -15.22 26.14
CA GLY A 124 -2.48 -14.64 26.98
C GLY A 124 -3.68 -14.13 26.17
N SER A 125 -4.59 -13.42 26.83
CA SER A 125 -5.87 -13.01 26.22
C SER A 125 -5.79 -11.85 25.23
N GLN A 126 -4.67 -11.13 25.21
CA GLN A 126 -4.52 -9.89 24.43
C GLN A 126 -3.46 -9.97 23.33
N CYS A 127 -2.70 -11.08 23.26
CA CYS A 127 -1.65 -11.28 22.27
C CYS A 127 -1.74 -12.65 21.63
N GLY A 128 -1.53 -12.69 20.32
CA GLY A 128 -1.45 -13.94 19.59
C GLY A 128 -1.81 -13.80 18.12
N ILE A 129 -1.51 -14.85 17.37
CA ILE A 129 -1.88 -15.00 15.97
C ILE A 129 -2.39 -16.43 15.82
N ALA A 130 -3.65 -16.58 15.39
CA ALA A 130 -4.26 -17.90 15.25
C ALA A 130 -3.62 -18.71 14.11
N TYR A 131 -3.29 -18.04 13.01
CA TYR A 131 -2.70 -18.64 11.80
C TYR A 131 -1.53 -17.78 11.31
N PRO A 132 -0.38 -17.79 12.02
CA PRO A 132 0.75 -16.98 11.63
C PRO A 132 1.41 -17.47 10.34
N VAL A 133 1.95 -16.52 9.59
CA VAL A 133 2.84 -16.77 8.45
C VAL A 133 4.20 -16.15 8.74
N LYS A 134 5.26 -16.87 8.42
CA LYS A 134 6.62 -16.33 8.42
C LYS A 134 7.00 -15.97 7.00
N LEU A 135 7.01 -14.67 6.72
CA LEU A 135 7.28 -14.10 5.39
C LEU A 135 8.78 -14.09 5.12
N GLN A 136 9.19 -14.60 3.95
CA GLN A 136 10.61 -14.81 3.61
C GLN A 136 11.02 -14.13 2.31
N LYS A 137 10.16 -14.20 1.28
CA LYS A 137 10.39 -13.51 0.00
C LYS A 137 9.09 -13.01 -0.59
N LEU A 138 9.19 -11.89 -1.29
CA LEU A 138 8.12 -11.25 -2.04
C LEU A 138 8.26 -11.53 -3.55
N PRO A 139 7.26 -11.19 -4.37
CA PRO A 139 7.30 -11.40 -5.81
C PRO A 139 8.55 -10.77 -6.43
N GLY A 140 9.14 -11.45 -7.41
CA GLY A 140 10.42 -11.01 -8.02
C GLY A 140 11.67 -11.36 -7.20
N ASN A 141 11.57 -12.34 -6.28
CA ASN A 141 12.67 -12.81 -5.41
C ASN A 141 13.23 -11.74 -4.46
N ILE A 142 12.43 -10.74 -4.10
CA ILE A 142 12.80 -9.72 -3.12
C ILE A 142 12.84 -10.37 -1.74
N ALA A 143 14.02 -10.46 -1.12
CA ALA A 143 14.16 -11.09 0.19
C ALA A 143 13.61 -10.22 1.32
N ILE A 144 13.05 -10.85 2.35
CA ILE A 144 12.72 -10.24 3.63
C ILE A 144 13.82 -10.60 4.62
N SER A 145 14.41 -9.59 5.25
CA SER A 145 15.59 -9.81 6.11
C SER A 145 15.52 -8.98 7.39
N PRO A 146 15.53 -9.62 8.57
CA PRO A 146 15.25 -11.04 8.80
C PRO A 146 13.84 -11.46 8.33
N ASP A 147 13.60 -12.76 8.16
CA ASP A 147 12.23 -13.27 7.98
C ASP A 147 11.31 -12.76 9.11
N VAL A 148 10.07 -12.40 8.78
CA VAL A 148 9.16 -11.74 9.73
C VAL A 148 7.86 -12.53 9.90
N THR A 149 7.42 -12.72 11.14
CA THR A 149 6.16 -13.39 11.45
C THR A 149 5.03 -12.38 11.60
N VAL A 150 3.96 -12.53 10.81
CA VAL A 150 2.77 -11.67 10.81
C VAL A 150 1.51 -12.53 10.61
N ASN A 151 0.33 -11.91 10.64
CA ASN A 151 -0.91 -12.57 10.16
C ASN A 151 -0.97 -12.54 8.61
N CYS A 152 -1.82 -13.38 8.00
CA CYS A 152 -1.87 -13.49 6.55
C CYS A 152 -2.28 -12.17 5.87
N GLU A 153 -3.28 -11.47 6.40
CA GLU A 153 -3.77 -10.21 5.84
C GLU A 153 -2.66 -9.15 5.76
N THR A 154 -1.84 -9.03 6.79
CA THR A 154 -0.67 -8.12 6.82
C THR A 154 0.37 -8.54 5.79
N ALA A 155 0.66 -9.84 5.67
CA ALA A 155 1.59 -10.34 4.65
C ALA A 155 1.08 -10.04 3.23
N LEU A 156 -0.22 -10.19 3.00
CA LEU A 156 -0.85 -9.95 1.69
C LEU A 156 -0.82 -8.46 1.34
N ALA A 157 -1.27 -7.59 2.25
CA ALA A 157 -1.21 -6.14 2.06
C ALA A 157 0.22 -5.66 1.78
N PHE A 158 1.20 -6.19 2.54
CA PHE A 158 2.61 -5.88 2.35
C PHE A 158 3.15 -6.37 0.99
N ALA A 159 2.79 -7.58 0.56
CA ALA A 159 3.19 -8.11 -0.73
C ALA A 159 2.63 -7.27 -1.89
N GLN A 160 1.35 -6.89 -1.80
CA GLN A 160 0.68 -6.08 -2.82
C GLN A 160 1.31 -4.70 -2.92
N TRP A 161 1.49 -4.02 -1.78
CA TRP A 161 2.15 -2.73 -1.71
C TRP A 161 3.57 -2.75 -2.30
N VAL A 162 4.37 -3.76 -1.95
CA VAL A 162 5.74 -3.84 -2.48
C VAL A 162 5.75 -4.11 -3.98
N GLN A 163 4.90 -5.01 -4.47
CA GLN A 163 4.83 -5.37 -5.87
C GLN A 163 4.36 -4.19 -6.74
N ASN A 164 3.34 -3.46 -6.29
CA ASN A 164 2.65 -2.46 -7.09
C ASN A 164 3.27 -1.06 -6.97
N ASP A 165 3.89 -0.73 -5.83
CA ASP A 165 4.34 0.64 -5.56
C ASP A 165 5.83 0.72 -5.26
N VAL A 166 6.33 -0.07 -4.31
CA VAL A 166 7.74 0.06 -3.88
C VAL A 166 8.72 -0.39 -4.96
N ALA A 167 8.53 -1.59 -5.53
CA ALA A 167 9.44 -2.12 -6.54
C ALA A 167 9.42 -1.28 -7.83
N PRO A 168 8.26 -0.81 -8.35
CA PRO A 168 8.23 0.14 -9.46
C PRO A 168 8.88 1.48 -9.13
N ALA A 169 8.65 2.05 -7.95
CA ALA A 169 9.29 3.32 -7.54
C ALA A 169 10.82 3.20 -7.50
N VAL A 170 11.34 2.07 -7.01
CA VAL A 170 12.78 1.76 -7.05
C VAL A 170 13.28 1.65 -8.50
N ARG A 171 12.55 0.94 -9.36
CA ARG A 171 12.91 0.77 -10.78
C ARG A 171 13.01 2.09 -11.52
N VAL A 172 11.99 2.93 -11.40
CA VAL A 172 11.98 4.25 -12.06
C VAL A 172 13.08 5.14 -11.52
N ARG A 173 13.27 5.18 -10.19
CA ARG A 173 14.18 6.14 -9.58
C ARG A 173 15.64 5.72 -9.65
N TYR A 174 15.96 4.43 -9.63
CA TYR A 174 17.32 3.90 -9.57
C TYR A 174 17.72 3.08 -10.79
N LEU A 175 16.82 2.88 -11.75
CA LEU A 175 17.05 2.07 -12.96
C LEU A 175 17.55 0.65 -12.62
N THR A 176 17.11 0.13 -11.47
CA THR A 176 17.47 -1.19 -10.95
C THR A 176 16.33 -1.77 -10.13
N GLY A 177 16.40 -3.05 -9.79
CA GLY A 177 15.39 -3.72 -8.97
C GLY A 177 15.68 -3.63 -7.47
N LEU A 178 14.65 -3.97 -6.68
CA LEU A 178 14.79 -4.20 -5.26
C LEU A 178 15.34 -5.62 -5.03
N LYS A 179 16.34 -5.76 -4.17
CA LYS A 179 16.94 -7.04 -3.80
C LYS A 179 16.36 -7.58 -2.50
N SER A 180 16.25 -6.71 -1.49
CA SER A 180 15.70 -7.07 -0.20
C SER A 180 15.11 -5.88 0.53
N ILE A 181 14.21 -6.19 1.46
CA ILE A 181 13.66 -5.25 2.43
C ILE A 181 14.19 -5.64 3.81
N GLU A 182 14.73 -4.66 4.51
CA GLU A 182 15.17 -4.80 5.89
C GLU A 182 13.97 -4.57 6.81
N THR A 183 13.51 -5.62 7.49
CA THR A 183 12.42 -5.53 8.45
C THR A 183 12.96 -5.40 9.87
N MET A 184 12.31 -4.58 10.70
CA MET A 184 12.70 -4.40 12.10
C MET A 184 11.79 -5.11 13.09
N GLY A 185 10.66 -5.65 12.62
CA GLY A 185 9.77 -6.45 13.45
C GLY A 185 8.42 -6.76 12.81
N GLY A 186 7.80 -7.83 13.32
CA GLY A 186 6.43 -8.24 13.02
C GLY A 186 5.71 -8.51 14.33
N TYR A 187 5.35 -9.76 14.62
CA TYR A 187 4.74 -10.12 15.89
C TYR A 187 5.60 -9.71 17.10
N SER A 188 5.00 -8.97 18.02
CA SER A 188 5.58 -8.64 19.32
C SER A 188 4.46 -8.33 20.31
N CYS A 189 4.35 -9.13 21.38
CA CYS A 189 3.36 -8.92 22.42
C CYS A 189 3.77 -7.73 23.31
N ARG A 190 3.37 -6.52 22.89
CA ARG A 190 3.66 -5.28 23.62
C ARG A 190 2.52 -4.26 23.49
N ARG A 191 2.49 -3.34 24.45
CA ARG A 191 1.63 -2.15 24.40
C ARG A 191 2.24 -1.10 23.46
N VAL A 192 1.40 -0.22 22.91
CA VAL A 192 1.87 0.96 22.17
C VAL A 192 2.84 1.76 23.05
N ASN A 193 3.89 2.34 22.45
CA ASN A 193 4.95 3.07 23.17
C ASN A 193 5.62 2.27 24.29
N ASN A 194 5.70 0.94 24.14
CA ASN A 194 6.18 0.00 25.16
C ASN A 194 5.47 0.16 26.53
N GLY A 195 4.20 0.57 26.52
CA GLY A 195 3.38 0.76 27.72
C GLY A 195 3.54 2.14 28.38
N THR A 196 4.46 2.97 27.91
CA THR A 196 4.58 4.36 28.36
C THR A 196 3.30 5.11 28.01
N ASN A 197 2.53 5.52 29.02
CA ASN A 197 1.28 6.29 28.87
C ASN A 197 0.22 5.64 27.96
N SER A 198 0.25 4.31 27.78
CA SER A 198 -0.72 3.62 26.94
C SER A 198 -1.16 2.30 27.54
N ARG A 199 -2.48 2.13 27.68
CA ARG A 199 -3.14 0.85 27.99
C ARG A 199 -3.61 0.12 26.72
N THR A 200 -3.24 0.61 25.55
CA THR A 200 -3.63 0.03 24.27
C THR A 200 -2.58 -0.96 23.79
N MET A 201 -3.00 -2.16 23.40
CA MET A 201 -2.12 -3.13 22.77
C MET A 201 -1.69 -2.65 21.38
N SER A 202 -0.44 -2.88 21.02
CA SER A 202 0.07 -2.59 19.68
C SER A 202 -0.52 -3.58 18.67
N GLU A 203 -0.68 -3.17 17.41
CA GLU A 203 -1.07 -4.09 16.35
C GLU A 203 -0.03 -5.20 16.11
N HIS A 204 1.24 -4.98 16.47
CA HIS A 204 2.25 -6.05 16.53
C HIS A 204 1.85 -7.21 17.44
N SER A 205 1.06 -6.97 18.50
CA SER A 205 0.60 -8.04 19.40
C SER A 205 -0.38 -9.02 18.77
N LYS A 206 -0.89 -8.68 17.58
CA LYS A 206 -1.82 -9.49 16.78
C LYS A 206 -1.23 -9.92 15.43
N GLY A 207 0.06 -9.66 15.21
CA GLY A 207 0.72 -9.84 13.91
C GLY A 207 0.19 -8.91 12.83
N ASN A 208 -0.47 -7.82 13.23
CA ASN A 208 -1.21 -6.92 12.34
C ASN A 208 -0.40 -5.69 11.92
N ALA A 209 0.93 -5.76 12.11
CA ALA A 209 1.86 -4.69 11.83
C ALA A 209 3.23 -5.22 11.44
N ILE A 210 3.94 -4.42 10.63
CA ILE A 210 5.30 -4.67 10.17
C ILE A 210 6.12 -3.38 10.21
N ASP A 211 7.35 -3.48 10.71
CA ASP A 211 8.30 -2.38 10.72
C ASP A 211 9.37 -2.59 9.64
N VAL A 212 9.66 -1.56 8.85
CA VAL A 212 10.66 -1.59 7.76
C VAL A 212 11.75 -0.56 8.03
N GLY A 213 13.00 -1.02 8.18
CA GLY A 213 14.18 -0.20 8.45
C GLY A 213 14.92 0.25 7.19
N GLY A 214 14.74 -0.43 6.06
CA GLY A 214 15.48 -0.09 4.84
C GLY A 214 15.25 -1.00 3.65
N PHE A 215 15.96 -0.68 2.57
CA PHE A 215 15.89 -1.34 1.28
C PHE A 215 17.30 -1.58 0.75
N THR A 216 17.56 -2.76 0.20
CA THR A 216 18.78 -3.03 -0.56
C THR A 216 18.42 -3.23 -2.02
N LEU A 217 19.11 -2.52 -2.91
CA LEU A 217 18.91 -2.61 -4.36
C LEU A 217 19.71 -3.78 -4.97
N ASN A 218 19.37 -4.19 -6.19
CA ASN A 218 20.14 -5.22 -6.92
C ASN A 218 21.59 -4.81 -7.20
N THR A 219 21.88 -3.50 -7.19
CA THR A 219 23.25 -2.97 -7.27
C THR A 219 24.05 -3.14 -5.97
N GLY A 220 23.43 -3.57 -4.87
CA GLY A 220 24.03 -3.63 -3.54
C GLY A 220 23.91 -2.34 -2.74
N LYS A 221 23.35 -1.27 -3.32
CA LYS A 221 23.11 -0.01 -2.59
C LYS A 221 22.06 -0.23 -1.49
N ALA A 222 22.44 0.06 -0.24
CA ALA A 222 21.51 0.14 0.88
C ALA A 222 20.88 1.54 0.95
N ILE A 223 19.62 1.59 1.37
CA ILE A 223 18.83 2.79 1.63
C ILE A 223 18.07 2.53 2.94
N ASP A 224 18.63 2.99 4.06
CA ASP A 224 17.94 2.96 5.34
C ASP A 224 16.85 4.06 5.41
N VAL A 225 15.89 3.94 6.32
CA VAL A 225 14.76 4.87 6.44
C VAL A 225 15.11 6.14 7.23
N SER A 226 16.29 6.21 7.86
CA SER A 226 16.65 7.35 8.72
C SER A 226 16.62 8.71 8.00
N PRO A 227 16.51 9.83 8.74
CA PRO A 227 16.38 11.15 8.15
C PRO A 227 17.57 11.47 7.26
N LYS A 228 17.28 11.83 6.01
CA LYS A 228 18.32 12.05 5.00
C LYS A 228 18.83 13.49 5.01
N GLY A 229 20.14 13.63 4.75
CA GLY A 229 20.80 14.93 4.61
C GLY A 229 20.22 15.80 3.49
N PHE A 230 20.50 17.09 3.50
CA PHE A 230 19.91 18.08 2.57
C PHE A 230 20.03 17.65 1.09
N PHE A 231 21.19 17.13 0.69
CA PHE A 231 21.52 16.77 -0.69
C PHE A 231 21.12 15.34 -1.11
N ALA A 232 20.48 14.57 -0.23
CA ALA A 232 20.08 13.18 -0.51
C ALA A 232 18.72 13.08 -1.26
N PHE A 233 18.58 13.85 -2.34
CA PHE A 233 17.30 14.05 -3.05
C PHE A 233 16.66 12.75 -3.55
N ARG A 234 17.46 11.81 -4.07
CA ARG A 234 16.95 10.53 -4.58
C ARG A 234 16.38 9.66 -3.47
N GLU A 235 17.09 9.53 -2.36
CA GLU A 235 16.62 8.72 -1.22
C GLU A 235 15.40 9.36 -0.57
N LYS A 236 15.41 10.68 -0.36
CA LYS A 236 14.24 11.42 0.13
C LYS A 236 13.01 11.20 -0.75
N GLY A 237 13.19 11.33 -2.07
CA GLY A 237 12.10 11.11 -3.03
C GLY A 237 11.57 9.68 -2.99
N LEU A 238 12.45 8.68 -2.85
CA LEU A 238 12.02 7.29 -2.69
C LEU A 238 11.24 7.09 -1.38
N LEU A 239 11.83 7.46 -0.25
CA LEU A 239 11.24 7.24 1.07
C LEU A 239 9.90 7.97 1.24
N LYS A 240 9.77 9.19 0.68
CA LYS A 240 8.50 9.91 0.63
C LYS A 240 7.44 9.17 -0.20
N SER A 241 7.82 8.64 -1.36
CA SER A 241 6.92 7.86 -2.23
C SER A 241 6.49 6.54 -1.59
N VAL A 242 7.44 5.85 -0.95
CA VAL A 242 7.20 4.59 -0.21
C VAL A 242 6.19 4.84 0.92
N ARG A 243 6.43 5.85 1.76
CA ARG A 243 5.50 6.21 2.84
C ARG A 243 4.10 6.57 2.31
N ALA A 244 4.04 7.44 1.30
CA ALA A 244 2.77 7.92 0.75
C ALA A 244 1.94 6.79 0.11
N SER A 245 2.56 5.93 -0.69
CA SER A 245 1.88 4.80 -1.34
C SER A 245 1.36 3.77 -0.33
N GLY A 246 2.05 3.57 0.79
CA GLY A 246 1.60 2.65 1.84
C GLY A 246 0.22 2.98 2.39
N CYS A 247 -0.19 4.25 2.35
CA CYS A 247 -1.47 4.69 2.92
C CYS A 247 -2.70 4.17 2.14
N ALA A 248 -2.51 3.61 0.94
CA ALA A 248 -3.56 2.91 0.20
C ALA A 248 -3.78 1.46 0.68
N TYR A 249 -2.79 0.87 1.35
CA TYR A 249 -2.80 -0.54 1.77
C TYR A 249 -2.94 -0.69 3.29
N PHE A 250 -2.50 0.30 4.05
CA PHE A 250 -2.44 0.26 5.49
C PHE A 250 -3.31 1.33 6.13
N SER A 251 -3.95 0.98 7.24
CA SER A 251 -4.75 1.90 8.03
C SER A 251 -3.91 2.86 8.88
N THR A 252 -2.63 2.52 9.07
CA THR A 252 -1.64 3.36 9.76
C THR A 252 -0.32 3.23 9.02
N VAL A 253 0.27 4.38 8.69
CA VAL A 253 1.63 4.51 8.20
C VAL A 253 2.30 5.58 9.03
N LEU A 254 3.39 5.22 9.70
CA LEU A 254 4.25 6.14 10.45
C LEU A 254 5.68 6.02 9.91
N GLY A 255 6.47 7.07 10.09
CA GLY A 255 7.86 7.10 9.67
C GLY A 255 8.59 8.36 10.16
N PRO A 256 9.73 8.70 9.54
CA PRO A 256 10.58 9.78 10.02
C PRO A 256 9.86 11.10 10.23
N GLY A 257 10.06 11.73 11.38
CA GLY A 257 9.30 12.93 11.80
C GLY A 257 8.07 12.64 12.67
N TYR A 258 7.69 11.37 12.84
CA TYR A 258 6.73 10.96 13.87
C TYR A 258 7.49 10.39 15.09
N PRO A 259 7.13 10.75 16.34
CA PRO A 259 7.89 10.34 17.52
C PRO A 259 8.11 8.82 17.58
N LYS A 260 9.36 8.40 17.81
CA LYS A 260 9.80 6.99 17.88
C LYS A 260 9.75 6.22 16.55
N HIS A 261 9.69 6.91 15.42
CA HIS A 261 9.69 6.30 14.07
C HIS A 261 10.70 6.97 13.15
N ASP A 262 11.81 7.50 13.70
CA ASP A 262 12.78 8.26 12.93
C ASP A 262 13.66 7.40 12.02
N ASP A 263 13.82 6.12 12.35
CA ASP A 263 14.71 5.17 11.68
C ASP A 263 13.98 4.04 10.95
N HIS A 264 12.64 4.00 10.97
CA HIS A 264 11.84 2.97 10.33
C HIS A 264 10.46 3.46 9.92
N PHE A 265 9.83 2.74 9.00
CA PHE A 265 8.41 2.85 8.74
C PHE A 265 7.64 1.82 9.55
N HIS A 266 6.51 2.23 10.13
CA HIS A 266 5.56 1.34 10.77
C HIS A 266 4.28 1.29 9.94
N PHE A 267 3.86 0.08 9.57
CA PHE A 267 2.64 -0.18 8.81
C PHE A 267 1.72 -1.08 9.62
N ASP A 268 0.45 -0.69 9.80
CA ASP A 268 -0.55 -1.53 10.47
C ASP A 268 -1.95 -1.49 9.84
N LEU A 269 -2.71 -2.58 10.06
CA LEU A 269 -4.11 -2.74 9.62
C LEU A 269 -5.09 -2.56 10.79
N LYS A 270 -4.80 -1.66 11.74
CA LYS A 270 -5.71 -1.33 12.83
C LYS A 270 -7.10 -0.96 12.32
N GLN A 271 -8.08 -1.81 12.66
CA GLN A 271 -9.48 -1.50 12.45
C GLN A 271 -9.94 -0.40 13.42
N ARG A 272 -10.54 0.67 12.88
CA ARG A 272 -11.13 1.77 13.63
C ARG A 272 -12.58 1.93 13.20
N SER A 273 -13.46 2.18 14.17
CA SER A 273 -14.89 2.41 13.89
C SER A 273 -15.14 3.61 12.96
N SER A 274 -14.23 4.59 12.93
CA SER A 274 -14.33 5.75 12.05
C SER A 274 -13.86 5.49 10.62
N GLY A 275 -13.27 4.33 10.32
CA GLY A 275 -12.62 4.06 9.03
C GLY A 275 -11.40 4.93 8.72
N ARG A 276 -10.96 5.79 9.66
CA ARG A 276 -9.90 6.77 9.41
C ARG A 276 -8.53 6.09 9.29
N THR A 277 -7.85 6.37 8.17
CA THR A 277 -6.43 6.06 7.98
C THR A 277 -5.55 7.12 8.63
N TYR A 278 -4.45 6.70 9.24
CA TYR A 278 -3.44 7.59 9.80
C TYR A 278 -2.17 7.51 8.96
N CYS A 279 -2.01 8.47 8.06
CA CYS A 279 -0.87 8.57 7.16
C CYS A 279 -0.03 9.76 7.63
N ASN A 280 0.94 9.52 8.50
CA ASN A 280 1.85 10.58 8.95
C ASN A 280 3.23 10.25 8.50
#